data_AF-A0A0M8RWZ5-F1
#
_entry.id   AF-A0A0M8RWZ5-F1
#
_cell.length_a   1.000
_cell.length_b   1.000
_cell.length_c   1.000
_cell.angle_alpha   90.00
_cell.angle_beta   90.00
_cell.angle_gamma   90.00
#
_symmetry.space_group_name_H-M   'P 1'
#
loop_
_entity.id
_entity.type
_entity.pdbx_description
1 polymer ?
#
loop_
_entity_poly.entity_id
_entity_poly.type
_entity_poly.pdbx_seq_one_letter_code
_entity_poly.pdbx_strand_id
1 'polypeptide(L)'
;MRDSKLLPLLRLCDSLTDYLGSFGAMLALARRAREGGTYRVQVSLCQSAVLVQRQGLISGFEGAAGRLDPEEFERYAVADDATAYGDLKSLGPVIRMSGTPPHWSRTTPRLGSSRPEWIPR
;
A
#
# COMPACT_ATOMS: atom_id res chain seq x y z
N MET A 1 1.66 17.93 18.55
CA MET A 1 1.92 16.77 17.67
C MET A 1 1.19 17.07 16.37
N ARG A 2 1.91 17.58 15.34
CA ARG A 2 1.31 18.04 14.08
C ARG A 2 0.50 16.90 13.46
N ASP A 3 -0.66 17.24 12.92
CA ASP A 3 -1.53 16.38 12.10
C ASP A 3 -0.69 15.62 11.08
N SER A 4 -0.19 14.46 11.50
CA SER A 4 0.57 13.58 10.66
C SER A 4 -0.49 12.77 9.95
N LYS A 5 -1.02 13.33 8.86
CA LYS A 5 -1.75 12.56 7.86
C LYS A 5 -0.78 11.45 7.44
N LEU A 6 -0.93 10.28 8.04
CA LEU A 6 -0.15 9.10 7.71
C LEU A 6 -0.50 8.78 6.26
N LEU A 7 0.37 9.24 5.35
CA LEU A 7 0.37 8.72 4.00
C LEU A 7 0.50 7.20 4.14
N PRO A 8 -0.34 6.39 3.47
CA PRO A 8 -0.12 4.95 3.40
C PRO A 8 1.11 4.68 2.51
N LEU A 9 2.29 5.07 3.00
CA LEU A 9 3.57 5.02 2.27
C LEU A 9 3.94 3.60 1.90
N LEU A 10 3.51 2.61 2.70
CA LEU A 10 3.80 1.19 2.50
C LEU A 10 3.32 0.70 1.13
N ARG A 11 2.05 0.95 0.76
CA ARG A 11 1.53 0.52 -0.55
C ARG A 11 2.18 1.27 -1.72
N LEU A 12 2.55 2.52 -1.49
CA LEU A 12 3.14 3.36 -2.52
C LEU A 12 4.58 2.94 -2.83
N CYS A 13 5.43 2.73 -1.81
CA CYS A 13 6.82 2.36 -2.05
C CYS A 13 6.95 0.98 -2.67
N ASP A 14 6.09 0.02 -2.28
CA ASP A 14 6.03 -1.30 -2.92
C ASP A 14 5.71 -1.18 -4.40
N SER A 15 4.60 -0.51 -4.73
CA SER A 15 4.14 -0.36 -6.12
C SER A 15 5.16 0.41 -6.96
N LEU A 16 5.70 1.51 -6.44
CA LEU A 16 6.69 2.32 -7.15
C LEU A 16 7.98 1.54 -7.41
N THR A 17 8.45 0.76 -6.43
CA THR A 17 9.66 -0.05 -6.57
C THR A 17 9.48 -1.13 -7.61
N ASP A 18 8.29 -1.76 -7.66
CA ASP A 18 7.93 -2.73 -8.68
C ASP A 18 7.94 -2.11 -10.09
N TYR A 19 7.30 -0.95 -10.26
CA TYR A 19 7.32 -0.22 -11.54
C TYR A 19 8.75 0.13 -11.98
N LEU A 20 9.58 0.64 -11.06
CA LEU A 20 10.98 0.97 -11.35
C LEU A 20 11.80 -0.28 -11.70
N GLY A 21 11.57 -1.40 -11.02
CA GLY A 21 12.22 -2.68 -11.28
C GLY A 21 11.87 -3.23 -12.65
N SER A 22 10.58 -3.26 -12.97
CA SER A 22 10.04 -3.68 -14.26
C SER A 22 10.57 -2.80 -15.40
N PHE A 23 10.55 -1.48 -15.21
CA PHE A 23 11.10 -0.54 -16.19
C PHE A 23 12.60 -0.75 -16.41
N GLY A 24 13.39 -0.88 -15.33
CA GLY A 24 14.81 -1.16 -15.41
C GLY A 24 15.11 -2.48 -16.14
N ALA A 25 14.32 -3.52 -15.90
CA ALA A 25 14.45 -4.80 -16.59
C ALA A 25 14.18 -4.67 -18.10
N MET A 26 13.15 -3.93 -18.50
CA MET A 26 12.88 -3.64 -19.92
C MET A 26 14.04 -2.91 -20.59
N LEU A 27 14.64 -1.91 -19.92
CA LEU A 27 15.80 -1.20 -20.44
C LEU A 27 17.04 -2.10 -20.57
N ALA A 28 17.28 -2.96 -19.58
CA ALA A 28 18.37 -3.94 -19.61
C ALA A 28 18.21 -4.92 -20.78
N LEU A 29 17.00 -5.41 -21.02
CA LEU A 29 16.69 -6.28 -22.16
C LEU A 29 16.87 -5.55 -23.50
N ALA A 30 16.40 -4.30 -23.60
CA ALA A 30 16.56 -3.49 -24.80
C ALA A 30 18.04 -3.22 -25.13
N ARG A 31 18.87 -2.96 -24.12
CA ARG A 31 20.32 -2.82 -24.30
C ARG A 31 20.98 -4.13 -24.69
N ARG A 32 20.66 -5.23 -24.00
CA ARG A 32 21.16 -6.57 -24.33
C ARG A 32 20.85 -6.97 -25.77
N ALA A 33 19.69 -6.61 -26.29
CA ALA A 33 19.31 -6.90 -27.67
C ALA A 33 20.15 -6.13 -28.72
N ARG A 34 20.68 -4.96 -28.38
CA ARG A 34 21.44 -4.09 -29.31
C ARG A 34 22.95 -4.25 -29.17
N GLU A 35 23.42 -4.38 -27.93
CA GLU A 35 24.83 -4.30 -27.56
C GLU A 35 25.38 -5.66 -27.08
N GLY A 36 24.51 -6.62 -26.78
CA GLY A 36 24.89 -7.87 -26.13
C GLY A 36 25.21 -7.68 -24.65
N GLY A 37 25.74 -8.72 -24.00
CA GLY A 37 26.19 -8.66 -22.60
C GLY A 37 25.15 -8.98 -21.53
N THR A 38 25.54 -8.70 -20.28
CA THR A 38 24.76 -8.96 -19.06
C THR A 38 24.61 -7.67 -18.26
N TYR A 39 23.39 -7.37 -17.84
CA TYR A 39 23.06 -6.15 -17.11
C TYR A 39 22.49 -6.50 -15.73
N ARG A 40 22.79 -5.67 -14.74
CA ARG A 40 22.22 -5.76 -13.38
C ARG A 40 21.35 -4.54 -13.11
N VAL A 41 20.09 -4.78 -12.74
CA VAL A 41 19.16 -3.75 -12.30
C VAL A 41 19.04 -3.84 -10.78
N GLN A 42 19.17 -2.72 -10.08
CA GLN A 42 18.99 -2.66 -8.64
C GLN A 42 17.95 -1.61 -8.28
N VAL A 43 17.01 -2.01 -7.42
CA VAL A 43 15.98 -1.15 -6.87
C VAL A 43 15.96 -1.30 -5.34
N SER A 44 15.45 -0.29 -4.65
CA SER A 44 15.39 -0.27 -3.19
C SER A 44 14.10 0.38 -2.73
N LEU A 45 13.31 -0.34 -1.92
CA LEU A 45 12.10 0.16 -1.30
C LEU A 45 12.33 1.46 -0.52
N CYS A 46 13.44 1.53 0.23
CA CYS A 46 13.80 2.71 1.00
C CYS A 46 14.09 3.91 0.09
N GLN A 47 14.85 3.72 -0.99
CA GLN A 47 15.11 4.80 -1.94
C GLN A 47 13.83 5.25 -2.66
N SER A 48 12.93 4.34 -3.01
CA SER A 48 11.62 4.70 -3.56
C SER A 48 10.78 5.53 -2.58
N ALA A 49 10.76 5.16 -1.30
CA ALA A 49 10.06 5.94 -0.28
C ALA A 49 10.68 7.33 -0.08
N VAL A 50 12.01 7.44 -0.07
CA VAL A 50 12.72 8.72 0.02
C VAL A 50 12.49 9.58 -1.22
N LEU A 51 12.45 8.99 -2.42
CA LEU A 51 12.15 9.68 -3.67
C LEU A 51 10.79 10.39 -3.63
N VAL A 52 9.76 9.71 -3.12
CA VAL A 52 8.42 10.30 -2.93
C VAL A 52 8.47 11.42 -1.89
N GLN A 53 9.09 11.19 -0.73
CA GLN A 53 9.17 12.19 0.33
C GLN A 53 9.86 13.49 -0.14
N ARG A 54 10.85 13.39 -1.03
CA ARG A 54 11.54 14.54 -1.62
C ARG A 54 10.66 15.40 -2.52
N GLN A 55 9.53 14.90 -3.00
CA GLN A 55 8.60 15.69 -3.81
C GLN A 55 7.82 16.72 -2.97
N GLY A 56 7.82 16.58 -1.63
CA GLY A 56 7.04 17.41 -0.74
C GLY A 56 5.54 17.12 -0.80
N LEU A 57 4.76 17.90 -0.05
CA LEU A 57 3.29 17.84 -0.09
C LEU A 57 2.78 18.83 -1.15
N ILE A 58 1.87 18.36 -1.99
CA ILE A 58 1.23 19.16 -3.05
C ILE A 58 -0.16 19.57 -2.56
N SER A 59 -0.57 20.81 -2.80
CA SER A 59 -1.93 21.33 -2.56
C SER A 59 -2.80 21.25 -3.82
N GLY A 60 -4.12 21.39 -3.69
CA GLY A 60 -5.03 21.40 -4.85
C GLY A 60 -5.33 20.00 -5.44
N PHE A 61 -5.25 18.95 -4.63
CA PHE A 61 -5.46 17.55 -5.06
C PHE A 61 -6.92 17.09 -4.90
N GLU A 62 -7.84 17.98 -4.54
CA GLU A 62 -9.25 17.68 -4.31
C GLU A 62 -9.93 17.09 -5.56
N GLY A 63 -9.46 17.49 -6.75
CA GLY A 63 -9.91 16.98 -8.05
C GLY A 63 -9.03 15.87 -8.65
N ALA A 64 -8.10 15.30 -7.88
CA ALA A 64 -7.28 14.18 -8.36
C ALA A 64 -8.18 12.98 -8.74
N ALA A 65 -7.89 12.37 -9.89
CA ALA A 65 -8.60 11.19 -10.35
C ALA A 65 -8.41 10.01 -9.39
N GLY A 66 -9.42 9.13 -9.30
CA GLY A 66 -9.38 7.95 -8.43
C GLY A 66 -9.73 8.23 -6.97
N ARG A 67 -10.30 9.41 -6.66
CA ARG A 67 -10.94 9.65 -5.37
C ARG A 67 -12.18 8.75 -5.25
N LEU A 68 -12.22 7.95 -4.18
CA LEU A 68 -13.38 7.13 -3.86
C LEU A 68 -14.54 8.03 -3.46
N ASP A 69 -15.70 7.83 -4.08
CA ASP A 69 -16.91 8.55 -3.70
C ASP A 69 -17.33 8.16 -2.27
N PRO A 70 -17.82 9.10 -1.43
CA PRO A 70 -18.24 8.76 -0.08
C PRO A 70 -19.29 7.64 -0.02
N GLU A 71 -20.26 7.62 -0.92
CA GLU A 71 -21.28 6.56 -0.96
C GLU A 71 -20.67 5.21 -1.36
N GLU A 72 -19.69 5.23 -2.26
CA GLU A 72 -18.94 4.04 -2.63
C GLU A 72 -18.08 3.51 -1.47
N PHE A 73 -17.44 4.40 -0.71
CA PHE A 73 -16.74 4.03 0.53
C PHE A 73 -17.68 3.35 1.51
N GLU A 74 -18.85 3.94 1.76
CA GLU A 74 -19.86 3.41 2.69
C GLU A 74 -20.31 1.99 2.32
N ARG A 75 -20.44 1.69 1.02
CA ARG A 75 -20.82 0.35 0.54
C ARG A 75 -19.83 -0.74 0.96
N TYR A 76 -18.56 -0.40 1.10
CA TYR A 76 -17.49 -1.35 1.46
C TYR A 76 -16.96 -1.14 2.87
N ALA A 77 -17.43 -0.11 3.59
CA ALA A 77 -16.92 0.21 4.90
C ALA A 77 -17.27 -0.87 5.93
N VAL A 78 -16.33 -1.13 6.83
CA VAL A 78 -16.48 -1.99 7.99
C VAL A 78 -16.17 -1.15 9.23
N ALA A 79 -17.06 -1.21 10.21
CA ALA A 79 -16.83 -0.66 11.54
C ALA A 79 -16.11 -1.70 12.41
N ASP A 80 -15.09 -1.24 13.13
CA ASP A 80 -14.31 -2.00 14.09
C ASP A 80 -14.32 -1.20 15.40
N ASP A 81 -15.19 -1.62 16.32
CA ASP A 81 -15.42 -0.93 17.59
C ASP A 81 -14.41 -1.40 18.65
N ALA A 82 -14.20 -0.57 19.68
CA ALA A 82 -13.35 -0.91 20.83
C ALA A 82 -11.89 -1.29 20.49
N THR A 83 -11.34 -0.73 19.41
CA THR A 83 -9.92 -0.93 19.08
C THR A 83 -9.00 -0.16 20.04
N ALA A 84 -7.70 -0.47 20.01
CA ALA A 84 -6.69 0.27 20.77
C ALA A 84 -6.54 1.76 20.37
N TYR A 85 -7.22 2.17 19.29
CA TYR A 85 -7.19 3.52 18.70
C TYR A 85 -8.57 4.20 18.73
N GLY A 86 -9.57 3.62 19.40
CA GLY A 86 -10.98 4.05 19.37
C GLY A 86 -11.79 3.31 18.31
N ASP A 87 -13.02 3.75 18.07
CA ASP A 87 -13.88 3.14 17.05
C ASP A 87 -13.35 3.52 15.65
N LEU A 88 -13.09 2.52 14.82
CA LEU A 88 -12.49 2.69 13.51
C LEU A 88 -13.48 2.33 12.41
N LYS A 89 -13.49 3.13 11.35
CA LYS A 89 -14.20 2.82 10.10
C LYS A 89 -13.19 2.70 8.97
N SER A 90 -13.12 1.53 8.36
CA SER A 90 -12.11 1.21 7.35
C SER A 90 -12.74 0.50 6.15
N LEU A 91 -12.01 0.40 5.03
CA LEU A 91 -12.47 -0.41 3.90
C LEU A 91 -12.41 -1.90 4.25
N GLY A 92 -13.55 -2.57 4.08
CA GLY A 92 -13.67 -4.01 4.08
C GLY A 92 -13.03 -4.66 2.86
N PRO A 93 -13.01 -6.00 2.80
CA PRO A 93 -12.62 -6.70 1.59
C PRO A 93 -13.56 -6.34 0.42
N VAL A 94 -12.98 -5.74 -0.62
CA VAL A 94 -13.73 -5.33 -1.84
C VAL A 94 -13.96 -6.49 -2.80
N ILE A 95 -13.16 -7.55 -2.70
CA ILE A 95 -13.31 -8.75 -3.54
C ILE A 95 -14.46 -9.61 -2.99
N ARG A 96 -15.28 -10.16 -3.88
CA ARG A 96 -16.33 -11.13 -3.55
C ARG A 96 -15.97 -12.49 -4.11
N MET A 97 -16.02 -13.50 -3.25
CA MET A 97 -15.69 -14.89 -3.59
C MET A 97 -16.83 -15.79 -3.10
N SER A 98 -17.28 -16.72 -3.94
CA SER A 98 -18.42 -17.61 -3.62
C SER A 98 -18.05 -18.70 -2.60
N GLY A 99 -16.86 -19.30 -2.73
CA GLY A 99 -16.43 -20.40 -1.86
C GLY A 99 -15.77 -19.94 -0.56
N THR A 100 -15.08 -18.79 -0.59
CA THR A 100 -14.33 -18.26 0.56
C THR A 100 -14.55 -16.77 0.72
N PRO A 101 -15.73 -16.33 1.20
CA PRO A 101 -16.02 -14.91 1.38
C PRO A 101 -14.97 -14.23 2.28
N PRO A 102 -14.23 -13.24 1.75
CA PRO A 102 -13.20 -12.57 2.55
C PRO A 102 -13.85 -11.69 3.62
N HIS A 103 -13.29 -11.72 4.82
CA HIS A 103 -13.73 -10.92 5.96
C HIS A 103 -12.53 -10.59 6.87
N TRP A 104 -12.67 -9.56 7.71
CA TRP A 104 -11.73 -9.29 8.79
C TRP A 104 -12.10 -10.14 10.00
N SER A 105 -11.23 -11.08 10.38
CA SER A 105 -11.50 -12.01 11.48
C SER A 105 -11.13 -11.48 12.87
N ARG A 106 -10.38 -10.38 12.94
CA ARG A 106 -9.88 -9.78 14.18
C ARG A 106 -9.93 -8.27 14.10
N THR A 107 -10.12 -7.64 15.26
CA THR A 107 -9.97 -6.19 15.44
C THR A 107 -8.54 -5.73 15.18
N THR A 108 -8.38 -4.46 14.88
CA THR A 108 -7.09 -3.79 14.70
C THR A 108 -6.25 -3.85 15.99
N PRO A 109 -5.12 -4.59 16.01
CA PRO A 109 -4.32 -4.72 17.22
C PRO A 109 -3.50 -3.47 17.48
N ARG A 110 -3.12 -3.26 18.74
CA ARG A 110 -2.07 -2.29 19.08
C ARG A 110 -0.76 -2.76 18.47
N LEU A 111 -0.05 -1.86 17.77
CA LEU A 111 1.27 -2.18 17.21
C LEU A 111 2.21 -2.72 18.31
N GLY A 112 2.79 -3.89 18.05
CA GLY A 112 3.73 -4.55 18.97
C GLY A 112 3.10 -5.31 20.15
N SER A 113 1.76 -5.41 20.26
CA SER A 113 1.12 -6.10 21.39
C SER A 113 0.98 -7.62 21.23
N SER A 114 1.23 -8.15 20.04
CA SER A 114 1.12 -9.59 19.77
C SER A 114 2.25 -10.36 20.44
N ARG A 115 1.93 -11.51 21.03
CA ARG A 115 2.93 -12.45 21.53
C ARG A 115 3.67 -13.12 20.35
N PRO A 116 4.95 -13.49 20.51
CA PRO A 116 5.72 -14.20 19.49
C PRO A 116 5.33 -15.69 19.44
N GLU A 117 4.05 -15.99 19.21
CA GLU A 117 3.50 -17.35 19.18
C GLU A 117 2.60 -17.55 17.95
N TRP A 118 2.50 -18.80 17.49
CA TRP A 118 1.61 -19.16 16.40
C TRP A 118 0.20 -19.41 16.93
N ILE A 119 -0.79 -18.77 16.31
CA ILE A 119 -2.19 -18.97 16.65
C ILE A 119 -2.64 -20.28 15.98
N PRO A 120 -3.34 -21.18 16.70
CA PRO A 120 -3.92 -22.37 16.10
C PRO A 120 -4.89 -22.00 14.97
N ARG A 121 -4.97 -22.88 13.97
CA ARG A 121 -5.87 -22.73 12.82
C ARG A 121 -7.28 -23.18 13.15
#